data_AF-A0A8J3PL19-F1
#
_entry.id   AF-A0A8J3PL19-F1
#
_cell.length_a   1.000
_cell.length_b   1.000
_cell.length_c   1.000
_cell.angle_alpha   90.00
_cell.angle_beta   90.00
_cell.angle_gamma   90.00
#
_symmetry.space_group_name_H-M   'P 1'
#
loop_
_entity.id
_entity.type
_entity.pdbx_description
1 polymer ?
#
loop_
_entity_poly.entity_id
_entity_poly.type
_entity_poly.pdbx_seq_one_letter_code
_entity_poly.pdbx_strand_id
1 'polypeptide(L)'
;MTTELSRAVDRLLNHVSHWTPPRWAASAASGAGTRADVMYALLQRLADLAADTEGQPHRVVPRLDNLLGLPDQLRVIVTDLVVANPDEATLATATHLVNETNTSID
;
A
#
# COMPACT_ATOMS: atom_id res chain seq x y z
N MET A 1 16.24 -6.66 -6.99
CA MET A 1 14.84 -7.11 -7.18
C MET A 1 13.78 -6.09 -6.75
N THR A 2 14.18 -4.83 -6.49
CA THR A 2 13.26 -3.72 -6.22
C THR A 2 12.43 -3.29 -7.43
N THR A 3 12.88 -3.60 -8.66
CA THR A 3 12.25 -3.16 -9.91
C THR A 3 10.81 -3.64 -10.10
N GLU A 4 10.46 -4.86 -9.69
CA GLU A 4 9.08 -5.37 -9.82
C GLU A 4 8.12 -4.68 -8.85
N LEU A 5 8.55 -4.50 -7.60
CA LEU A 5 7.79 -3.75 -6.60
C LEU A 5 7.57 -2.30 -7.08
N SER A 6 8.62 -1.63 -7.57
CA SER A 6 8.50 -0.28 -8.10
C SER A 6 7.47 -0.20 -9.23
N ARG A 7 7.50 -1.12 -10.20
CA ARG A 7 6.52 -1.14 -11.29
C ARG A 7 5.09 -1.40 -10.80
N ALA A 8 4.91 -2.29 -9.82
CA ALA A 8 3.59 -2.56 -9.25
C ALA A 8 3.03 -1.31 -8.54
N VAL A 9 3.88 -0.62 -7.76
CA VAL A 9 3.53 0.61 -7.07
C VAL A 9 3.23 1.74 -8.05
N ASP A 10 4.03 1.92 -9.10
CA ASP A 10 3.79 2.92 -10.14
C ASP A 10 2.44 2.71 -10.83
N ARG A 11 2.06 1.47 -11.13
CA ARG A 11 0.74 1.15 -11.70
C ARG A 11 -0.38 1.54 -10.75
N LEU A 12 -0.27 1.17 -9.48
CA LEU A 12 -1.27 1.51 -8.47
C LEU A 12 -1.37 3.04 -8.29
N LEU A 13 -0.24 3.74 -8.17
CA LEU A 13 -0.21 5.20 -8.04
C LEU A 13 -0.82 5.90 -9.26
N ASN A 14 -0.51 5.47 -10.47
CA ASN A 14 -1.12 6.02 -11.68
C ASN A 14 -2.63 5.80 -11.69
N HIS A 15 -3.10 4.65 -11.22
CA HIS A 15 -4.52 4.34 -11.12
C HIS A 15 -5.24 5.25 -10.11
N VAL A 16 -4.65 5.53 -8.95
CA VAL A 16 -5.35 6.22 -7.85
C VAL A 16 -5.02 7.71 -7.69
N SER A 17 -3.97 8.21 -8.33
CA SER A 17 -3.47 9.59 -8.14
C SER A 17 -4.48 10.69 -8.45
N HIS A 18 -5.46 10.41 -9.32
CA HIS A 18 -6.49 11.35 -9.74
C HIS A 18 -7.83 11.13 -9.02
N TRP A 19 -7.88 10.27 -8.01
CA TRP A 19 -9.13 9.92 -7.34
C TRP A 19 -9.60 11.00 -6.39
N THR A 20 -10.91 11.17 -6.33
CA THR A 20 -11.60 12.10 -5.44
C THR A 20 -12.07 11.40 -4.16
N PRO A 21 -12.39 12.13 -3.07
CA PRO A 21 -12.86 11.51 -1.84
C PRO A 21 -14.11 10.62 -2.01
N PRO A 22 -15.13 10.96 -2.83
CA PRO A 22 -16.26 10.07 -3.08
C PRO A 22 -15.84 8.75 -3.74
N ARG A 23 -14.82 8.75 -4.61
CA ARG A 23 -14.34 7.51 -5.24
C ARG A 23 -13.65 6.60 -4.23
N TRP A 24 -12.88 7.19 -3.32
CA TRP A 24 -12.26 6.47 -2.20
C TRP A 24 -13.28 5.88 -1.21
N ALA A 25 -14.35 6.61 -0.92
CA ALA A 25 -15.40 6.20 0.01
C ALA A 25 -16.37 5.15 -0.58
N ALA A 26 -16.35 4.93 -1.90
CA ALA A 26 -17.18 3.92 -2.53
C ALA A 26 -16.69 2.50 -2.19
N SER A 27 -17.61 1.54 -2.27
CA SER A 27 -17.32 0.13 -2.01
C SER A 27 -16.22 -0.41 -2.92
N ALA A 28 -15.33 -1.22 -2.36
CA ALA A 28 -14.32 -1.94 -3.12
C ALA A 28 -14.93 -3.13 -3.87
N ALA A 29 -14.36 -3.48 -5.03
CA ALA A 29 -14.80 -4.64 -5.82
C ALA A 29 -14.68 -5.97 -5.07
N SER A 30 -13.73 -6.06 -4.13
CA SER A 30 -13.55 -7.22 -3.24
C SER A 30 -14.67 -7.42 -2.22
N GLY A 31 -15.52 -6.42 -1.99
CA GLY A 31 -16.51 -6.40 -0.91
C GLY A 31 -15.93 -6.13 0.48
N ALA A 32 -14.63 -5.89 0.59
CA ALA A 32 -13.94 -5.63 1.86
C ALA A 32 -14.01 -4.14 2.27
N GLY A 33 -15.22 -3.63 2.47
CA GLY A 33 -15.45 -2.23 2.87
C GLY A 33 -15.27 -1.24 1.72
N THR A 34 -14.75 -0.05 2.03
CA THR A 34 -14.48 1.00 1.04
C THR A 34 -13.13 0.78 0.34
N ARG A 35 -12.92 1.42 -0.82
CA ARG A 35 -11.61 1.40 -1.50
C ARG A 35 -10.50 1.99 -0.61
N ALA A 36 -10.84 2.98 0.22
CA ALA A 36 -9.93 3.52 1.22
C ALA A 36 -9.55 2.49 2.28
N ASP A 37 -10.49 1.68 2.76
CA ASP A 37 -10.22 0.61 3.73
C ASP A 37 -9.23 -0.42 3.17
N VAL A 38 -9.40 -0.82 1.90
CA VAL A 38 -8.47 -1.72 1.22
C VAL A 38 -7.08 -1.09 1.10
N MET A 39 -6.98 0.19 0.74
CA MET A 39 -5.69 0.88 0.69
C MET A 39 -5.04 0.97 2.08
N TYR A 40 -5.79 1.30 3.14
CA TYR A 40 -5.25 1.31 4.50
C TYR A 40 -4.74 -0.06 4.95
N ALA A 41 -5.42 -1.14 4.56
CA ALA A 41 -4.97 -2.50 4.84
C ALA A 41 -3.64 -2.81 4.12
N LEU A 42 -3.48 -2.38 2.86
CA LEU A 42 -2.20 -2.46 2.15
C LEU A 42 -1.10 -1.69 2.88
N LEU A 43 -1.36 -0.43 3.24
CA LEU A 43 -0.40 0.43 3.94
C LEU A 43 0.07 -0.21 5.25
N GLN A 44 -0.85 -0.75 6.04
CA GLN A 44 -0.51 -1.44 7.28
C GLN A 44 0.38 -2.66 7.01
N ARG A 45 0.00 -3.53 6.07
CA ARG A 45 0.79 -4.73 5.76
C ARG A 45 2.21 -4.40 5.26
N LEU A 46 2.36 -3.36 4.44
CA LEU A 46 3.68 -2.93 3.98
C LEU A 46 4.53 -2.35 5.12
N ALA A 47 3.92 -1.61 6.05
CA ALA A 47 4.62 -1.12 7.24
C ALA A 47 5.03 -2.26 8.18
N ASP A 48 4.20 -3.29 8.33
CA ASP A 48 4.52 -4.48 9.13
C ASP A 48 5.70 -5.24 8.52
N LEU A 49 5.75 -5.40 7.18
CA LEU A 49 6.90 -6.00 6.50
C LEU A 49 8.19 -5.20 6.70
N ALA A 50 8.11 -3.86 6.71
CA ALA A 50 9.26 -3.02 6.98
C ALA A 50 9.73 -3.21 8.43
N ALA A 51 8.81 -3.20 9.39
CA ALA A 51 9.11 -3.42 10.80
C ALA A 51 9.73 -4.82 11.04
N ASP A 52 9.22 -5.87 10.41
CA ASP A 52 9.78 -7.23 10.48
C ASP A 52 11.22 -7.27 9.94
N THR A 53 11.46 -6.60 8.80
CA THR A 53 12.79 -6.51 8.19
C THR A 53 13.79 -5.82 9.12
N GLU A 54 13.37 -4.77 9.82
CA GLU A 54 14.20 -4.01 10.76
C GLU A 54 14.28 -4.62 12.16
N GLY A 55 13.54 -5.69 12.44
CA GLY A 55 13.41 -6.27 13.78
C GLY A 55 12.72 -5.34 14.78
N GLN A 56 11.84 -4.46 14.31
CA GLN A 56 11.10 -3.50 15.10
C GLN A 56 9.68 -3.98 15.44
N PRO A 57 9.07 -3.52 16.54
CA PRO A 57 7.67 -3.80 16.83
C PRO A 57 6.74 -3.21 15.76
N HIS A 58 5.67 -3.93 15.42
CA HIS A 58 4.60 -3.43 14.55
C HIS A 58 3.92 -2.20 15.17
N ARG A 59 3.60 -1.22 14.33
CA ARG A 59 2.90 0.00 14.73
C ARG A 59 1.73 0.24 13.80
N VAL A 60 0.64 0.75 14.36
CA VAL A 60 -0.54 1.11 13.57
C VAL A 60 -0.21 2.30 12.67
N VAL A 61 -0.42 2.16 11.36
CA VAL A 61 -0.31 3.25 10.40
C VAL A 61 -1.45 4.24 10.66
N PRO A 62 -1.15 5.53 10.88
CA PRO A 62 -2.19 6.54 11.08
C PRO A 62 -3.13 6.65 9.87
N ARG A 63 -4.44 6.58 10.12
CA ARG A 63 -5.46 6.90 9.13
C ARG A 63 -5.66 8.41 9.07
N LEU A 64 -5.32 9.03 7.95
CA LEU A 64 -5.53 10.46 7.74
C LEU A 64 -6.99 10.75 7.42
N ASP A 65 -7.57 11.79 8.01
CA ASP A 65 -8.93 12.24 7.67
C ASP A 65 -9.04 12.66 6.20
N ASN A 66 -7.94 13.14 5.61
CA ASN A 66 -7.86 13.49 4.21
C ASN A 66 -7.46 12.28 3.35
N LEU A 67 -8.45 11.66 2.70
CA LEU A 67 -8.27 10.52 1.80
C LEU A 67 -7.38 10.82 0.58
N LEU A 68 -7.21 12.09 0.20
CA LEU A 68 -6.32 12.47 -0.90
C LEU A 68 -4.83 12.24 -0.58
N GLY A 69 -4.48 12.08 0.70
CA GLY A 69 -3.12 11.76 1.12
C GLY A 69 -2.75 10.27 0.99
N LEU A 70 -3.69 9.38 0.67
CA LEU A 70 -3.44 7.93 0.58
C LEU A 70 -2.32 7.54 -0.40
N PRO A 71 -2.25 8.09 -1.64
CA PRO A 71 -1.16 7.78 -2.56
C PRO A 71 0.21 8.23 -2.03
N ASP A 72 0.26 9.33 -1.28
CA ASP A 72 1.51 9.82 -0.68
C ASP A 72 1.94 8.95 0.50
N GLN A 73 1.00 8.50 1.34
CA GLN A 73 1.31 7.52 2.38
C GLN A 73 1.88 6.22 1.79
N LEU A 74 1.36 5.76 0.64
CA LEU A 74 1.92 4.60 -0.06
C LEU A 74 3.37 4.83 -0.48
N ARG A 75 3.68 6.01 -1.05
CA ARG A 75 5.06 6.35 -1.44
C ARG A 75 6.01 6.32 -0.24
N VAL A 76 5.61 6.88 0.89
CA VAL A 76 6.41 6.90 2.12
C VAL A 76 6.67 5.49 2.60
N ILE A 77 5.62 4.68 2.81
CA ILE A 77 5.76 3.33 3.37
C ILE A 77 6.55 2.41 2.44
N VAL A 78 6.36 2.50 1.12
CA VAL A 78 7.17 1.72 0.17
C VAL A 78 8.63 2.16 0.21
N THR A 79 8.91 3.46 0.36
CA THR A 79 10.28 3.97 0.51
C THR A 79 10.92 3.44 1.78
N ASP A 80 10.20 3.47 2.90
CA ASP A 80 10.66 2.93 4.18
C ASP A 80 10.96 1.43 4.07
N LEU A 81 10.05 0.66 3.45
CA LEU A 81 10.27 -0.76 3.18
C LEU A 81 11.52 -0.99 2.32
N VAL A 82 11.77 -0.19 1.28
CA VAL A 82 12.98 -0.34 0.45
C VAL A 82 14.25 0.01 1.23
N VAL A 83 14.20 1.05 2.07
CA VAL A 83 15.32 1.48 2.93
C VAL A 83 15.65 0.42 3.99
N ALA A 84 14.66 -0.30 4.51
CA ALA A 84 14.85 -1.43 5.42
C ALA A 84 15.69 -2.58 4.81
N ASN A 85 15.93 -2.55 3.49
CA ASN A 85 16.71 -3.55 2.74
C ASN A 85 16.15 -5.00 2.90
N PRO A 86 14.90 -5.23 2.46
CA PRO A 86 14.20 -6.49 2.59
C PRO A 86 14.83 -7.58 1.74
N ASP A 87 14.64 -8.82 2.17
CA ASP A 87 15.01 -9.98 1.37
C ASP A 87 14.08 -10.18 0.16
N GLU A 88 14.46 -11.10 -0.71
CA GLU A 88 13.72 -11.41 -1.95
C GLU A 88 12.29 -11.89 -1.68
N ALA A 89 12.08 -12.67 -0.62
CA ALA A 89 10.78 -13.19 -0.24
C ALA A 89 9.83 -12.07 0.24
N THR A 90 10.35 -11.12 1.02
CA THR A 90 9.62 -9.95 1.49
C THR A 90 9.25 -9.04 0.32
N LEU A 91 10.17 -8.81 -0.62
CA LEU A 91 9.89 -8.05 -1.85
C LEU A 91 8.80 -8.71 -2.71
N ALA A 92 8.83 -10.05 -2.85
CA ALA A 92 7.82 -10.79 -3.58
C ALA A 92 6.43 -10.66 -2.91
N THR A 93 6.39 -10.77 -1.57
CA THR A 93 5.16 -10.59 -0.78
C THR A 93 4.60 -9.18 -0.95
N ALA A 94 5.42 -8.14 -0.81
CA ALA A 94 5.01 -6.75 -1.01
C ALA A 94 4.46 -6.53 -2.43
N THR A 95 5.14 -7.07 -3.44
CA THR A 95 4.71 -6.97 -4.84
C THR A 95 3.35 -7.63 -5.05
N HIS A 96 3.12 -8.81 -4.46
CA HIS A 96 1.84 -9.50 -4.53
C HIS A 96 0.71 -8.66 -3.91
N LEU A 97 0.91 -8.14 -2.69
CA LEU A 97 -0.06 -7.31 -1.97
C LEU A 97 -0.46 -6.06 -2.76
N VAL A 98 0.50 -5.39 -3.40
CA VAL A 98 0.24 -4.20 -4.22
C VAL A 98 -0.61 -4.55 -5.45
N ASN A 99 -0.28 -5.65 -6.14
CA ASN A 99 -1.05 -6.08 -7.32
C ASN A 99 -2.48 -6.53 -6.93
N GLU A 100 -2.64 -7.28 -5.85
CA GLU A 100 -3.95 -7.70 -5.31
C GLU A 100 -4.80 -6.48 -4.94
N THR A 101 -4.20 -5.49 -4.30
CA THR A 101 -4.88 -4.24 -3.95
C THR A 101 -5.36 -3.52 -5.21
N ASN A 102 -4.49 -3.40 -6.23
CA ASN A 102 -4.86 -2.73 -7.48
C ASN A 102 -6.07 -3.37 -8.16
N THR A 103 -6.20 -4.70 -8.10
CA THR A 103 -7.39 -5.41 -8.62
C THR A 103 -8.61 -5.31 -7.71
N SER A 104 -8.42 -5.15 -6.41
CA SER A 104 -9.50 -5.15 -5.42
C SER A 104 -10.24 -3.81 -5.34
N ILE A 105 -9.59 -2.73 -5.78
CA ILE A 105 -10.14 -1.37 -5.70
C ILE A 105 -10.76 -0.87 -7.01
N ASP A 106 -10.77 -1.68 -8.09
CA ASP A 106 -11.42 -1.29 -9.35
C ASP A 106 -12.90 -0.87 -9.17
#